data_AF-A0AAE6ER25-F1
#
_entry.id   AF-A0AAE6ER25-F1
#
_cell.length_a   1.000
_cell.length_b   1.000
_cell.length_c   1.000
_cell.angle_alpha   90.00
_cell.angle_beta   90.00
_cell.angle_gamma   90.00
#
_symmetry.space_group_name_H-M   'P 1'
#
loop_
_entity.id
_entity.type
_entity.pdbx_description
1 polymer ?
#
loop_
_entity_poly.entity_id
_entity_poly.type
_entity_poly.pdbx_seq_one_letter_code
_entity_poly.pdbx_strand_id
1 'polypeptide(L)'
;MPQVIYPQTGGSETIAGILGKVKSYTLAQHTDITQDSILQLLNIFQSKAESASGPTAANYRKAVICLRSFIISRPPCASPTDLSITTKFLEDWFIFMFFRGLTAKTSLHYFDLIAGLANKEITDGELIIRFRNIKARIKEIASEKWRMLVTEESFKRLVNLTKLADRQQDEAGLYTDILLFSLLNCGMDISAIAKLQYEDIHKYSPACQIIAERHISSKRKYVFPLEQSRKTPRQIEKTLSEKLSQLLGARNIMIIGNIQECIRSYWAYAALKCGVLPEMIIKALGHSPIGLPILAICSERKEAVSAEQKQLLSDSVTDLFIGNPPNWYAMRLRPGIKFDRLKERIADCKNEIVTPELFYPCQEIAKKLDRKLVFEKRPIIPDIVFFKSCVTDILPLFHKIGDLAWCYRNGDTYASIPQAAMETFQKAIGKFTPDYEIGPVGSIALRPGDRIVVVGGAFTGKEGEIIGQSLNENGVIYRIMLWGDNNNIEWRANDSRLIEKKSLL
;
A
#
# COMPACT_ATOMS: atom_id res chain seq x y z
N MET A 1 33.31 49.60 54.20
CA MET A 1 31.94 49.92 53.76
C MET A 1 31.94 51.32 53.17
N PRO A 2 31.91 51.48 51.84
CA PRO A 2 31.81 52.78 51.20
C PRO A 2 30.37 53.13 50.82
N GLN A 3 30.17 54.43 50.64
CA GLN A 3 28.93 55.21 50.66
C GLN A 3 28.00 55.02 49.45
N VAL A 4 26.72 55.31 49.70
CA VAL A 4 25.65 55.57 48.72
C VAL A 4 25.53 57.08 48.51
N ILE A 5 25.41 57.55 47.27
CA ILE A 5 24.68 58.78 46.88
C ILE A 5 23.99 58.54 45.50
N TYR A 6 22.65 58.58 45.50
CA TYR A 6 21.73 58.63 44.32
C TYR A 6 21.61 60.10 43.82
N PRO A 7 21.15 60.48 42.59
CA PRO A 7 19.75 60.22 42.16
C PRO A 7 19.30 60.44 40.66
N GLN A 8 18.01 60.15 40.42
CA GLN A 8 17.02 60.81 39.51
C GLN A 8 16.84 60.40 38.03
N THR A 9 15.78 59.60 37.83
CA THR A 9 14.59 59.81 36.97
C THR A 9 14.68 60.54 35.63
N GLY A 10 14.11 59.90 34.60
CA GLY A 10 13.28 60.57 33.58
C GLY A 10 13.53 60.10 32.15
N GLY A 11 12.55 59.45 31.52
CA GLY A 11 12.59 59.19 30.07
C GLY A 11 11.62 58.11 29.59
N SER A 12 10.38 58.51 29.32
CA SER A 12 9.39 57.72 28.58
C SER A 12 9.89 57.43 27.16
N GLU A 13 10.33 56.21 26.87
CA GLU A 13 10.50 55.76 25.48
C GLU A 13 9.14 55.38 24.88
N THR A 14 8.66 56.25 24.00
CA THR A 14 7.47 56.07 23.16
C THR A 14 7.57 54.81 22.30
N ILE A 15 6.44 54.12 22.06
CA ILE A 15 6.29 52.90 21.24
C ILE A 15 6.90 53.02 19.82
N ALA A 16 7.12 54.24 19.31
CA ALA A 16 7.82 54.51 18.06
C ALA A 16 9.33 54.16 18.10
N GLY A 17 9.99 54.20 19.26
CA GLY A 17 11.40 53.81 19.43
C GLY A 17 11.64 52.30 19.33
N ILE A 18 10.63 51.50 19.72
CA ILE A 18 10.65 50.04 19.59
C ILE A 18 10.43 49.63 18.13
N LEU A 19 9.58 50.35 17.38
CA LEU A 19 9.36 50.10 15.95
C LEU A 19 10.52 50.56 15.04
N GLY A 20 11.37 51.48 15.51
CA GLY A 20 12.60 51.88 14.82
C GLY A 20 13.75 50.89 14.95
N LYS A 21 13.88 50.19 16.09
CA LYS A 21 14.93 49.18 16.33
C LYS A 21 14.60 47.80 15.73
N VAL A 22 13.34 47.54 15.36
CA VAL A 22 12.94 46.30 14.65
C VAL A 22 13.24 46.37 13.14
N LYS A 23 13.61 47.54 12.59
CA LYS A 23 13.97 47.71 11.17
C LYS A 23 15.47 47.71 10.84
N SER A 24 16.35 47.55 11.84
CA SER A 24 17.81 47.52 11.62
C SER A 24 18.50 46.25 12.10
N TYR A 25 17.76 45.23 12.53
CA TYR A 25 18.27 43.86 12.69
C TYR A 25 17.91 43.00 11.46
N THR A 26 18.18 43.53 10.27
CA THR A 26 18.05 42.78 9.01
C THR A 26 19.21 43.13 8.10
N LEU A 27 20.44 42.88 8.54
CA LEU A 27 21.61 42.63 7.70
C LEU A 27 22.79 42.37 8.63
N ALA A 28 23.22 41.11 8.70
CA ALA A 28 24.49 40.60 9.25
C ALA A 28 24.29 39.34 10.10
N GLN A 29 23.68 38.31 9.51
CA GLN A 29 24.14 36.96 9.73
C GLN A 29 24.34 36.34 8.35
N HIS A 30 25.53 36.55 7.79
CA HIS A 30 26.13 35.56 6.92
C HIS A 30 26.37 34.32 7.80
N THR A 31 25.32 33.54 8.03
CA THR A 31 25.49 32.13 8.32
C THR A 31 25.99 31.50 7.05
N ASP A 32 27.18 30.92 7.08
CA ASP A 32 27.61 29.91 6.13
C ASP A 32 26.45 28.93 5.92
N ILE A 33 25.76 29.07 4.78
CA ILE A 33 24.71 28.16 4.33
C ILE A 33 25.43 26.89 3.88
N THR A 34 25.91 26.13 4.84
CA THR A 34 26.50 24.82 4.64
C THR A 34 25.36 23.81 4.68
N GLN A 35 24.99 23.31 3.49
CA GLN A 35 24.07 22.19 3.26
C GLN A 35 22.61 22.43 3.66
N ASP A 36 21.87 23.16 2.80
CA ASP A 36 20.41 23.31 2.91
C ASP A 36 19.69 21.96 2.96
N SER A 37 19.01 21.70 4.08
CA SER A 37 17.99 20.66 4.16
C SER A 37 16.80 21.06 3.30
N ILE A 38 16.38 20.23 2.34
CA ILE A 38 15.19 20.44 1.48
C ILE A 38 13.95 20.84 2.29
N LEU A 39 13.85 20.40 3.55
CA LEU A 39 12.73 20.72 4.43
C LEU A 39 12.68 22.20 4.82
N GLN A 40 13.84 22.82 5.02
CA GLN A 40 13.93 24.26 5.29
C GLN A 40 13.57 25.08 4.05
N LEU A 41 14.11 24.69 2.89
CA LEU A 41 13.75 25.30 1.61
C LEU A 41 12.27 25.15 1.30
N LEU A 42 11.67 24.00 1.61
CA LEU A 42 10.24 23.76 1.40
C LEU A 42 9.37 24.72 2.21
N ASN A 43 9.73 25.00 3.47
CA ASN A 43 9.02 25.98 4.30
C ASN A 43 9.11 27.40 3.71
N ILE A 44 10.30 27.78 3.20
CA ILE A 44 10.50 29.07 2.55
C ILE A 44 9.66 29.15 1.26
N PHE A 45 9.69 28.12 0.42
CA PHE A 45 8.89 28.05 -0.80
C PHE A 45 7.39 28.10 -0.51
N GLN A 46 6.94 27.45 0.56
CA GLN A 46 5.55 27.49 1.00
C GLN A 46 5.14 28.91 1.42
N SER A 47 5.92 29.57 2.28
CA SER A 47 5.67 30.96 2.69
C SER A 47 5.61 31.93 1.49
N LYS A 48 6.49 31.74 0.50
CA LYS A 48 6.49 32.55 -0.73
C LYS A 48 5.31 32.24 -1.65
N ALA A 49 4.89 30.98 -1.75
CA ALA A 49 3.71 30.61 -2.51
C ALA A 49 2.41 31.12 -1.85
N GLU A 50 2.39 31.24 -0.53
CA GLU A 50 1.27 31.80 0.23
C GLU A 50 1.19 33.32 0.09
N SER A 51 2.33 34.02 0.15
CA SER A 51 2.43 35.48 -0.02
C SER A 51 2.36 35.96 -1.47
N ALA A 52 2.51 35.07 -2.46
CA ALA A 52 2.31 35.42 -3.87
C ALA A 52 0.87 35.90 -4.13
N SER A 53 0.74 37.02 -4.83
CA SER A 53 -0.54 37.58 -5.26
C SER A 53 -0.69 37.54 -6.79
N GLY A 54 -1.92 37.54 -7.27
CA GLY A 54 -2.24 37.55 -8.71
C GLY A 54 -2.44 36.16 -9.35
N PRO A 55 -2.57 36.10 -10.69
CA PRO A 55 -3.02 34.91 -11.42
C PRO A 55 -2.10 33.68 -11.28
N THR A 56 -0.82 33.90 -10.95
CA THR A 56 0.21 32.85 -10.85
C THR A 56 0.34 32.24 -9.45
N ALA A 57 -0.24 32.85 -8.42
CA ALA A 57 -0.14 32.39 -7.03
C ALA A 57 -0.66 30.96 -6.84
N ALA A 58 -1.78 30.62 -7.50
CA ALA A 58 -2.35 29.28 -7.46
C ALA A 58 -1.40 28.21 -8.03
N ASN A 59 -0.61 28.55 -9.06
CA ASN A 59 0.33 27.61 -9.68
C ASN A 59 1.55 27.37 -8.80
N TYR A 60 2.07 28.41 -8.12
CA TYR A 60 3.13 28.24 -7.13
C TYR A 60 2.71 27.31 -6.00
N ARG A 61 1.51 27.49 -5.44
CA ARG A 61 0.98 26.61 -4.39
C ARG A 61 0.89 25.16 -4.85
N LYS A 62 0.37 24.91 -6.06
CA LYS A 62 0.30 23.55 -6.63
C LYS A 62 1.69 22.92 -6.82
N ALA A 63 2.66 23.69 -7.32
CA ALA A 63 4.03 23.21 -7.52
C ALA A 63 4.69 22.84 -6.17
N VAL A 64 4.54 23.67 -5.14
CA VAL A 64 5.07 23.40 -3.79
C VAL A 64 4.40 22.20 -3.14
N ILE A 65 3.06 22.07 -3.23
CA ILE A 65 2.33 20.89 -2.74
C ILE A 65 2.80 19.62 -3.45
N CYS A 66 3.06 19.70 -4.75
CA CYS A 66 3.56 18.58 -5.53
C CYS A 66 4.97 18.16 -5.08
N LEU A 67 5.88 19.12 -4.88
CA LEU A 67 7.21 18.88 -4.33
C LEU A 67 7.15 18.26 -2.91
N ARG A 68 6.29 18.79 -2.04
CA ARG A 68 6.04 18.23 -0.71
C ARG A 68 5.56 16.79 -0.76
N SER A 69 4.62 16.50 -1.66
CA SER A 69 4.07 15.15 -1.85
C SER A 69 5.16 14.17 -2.28
N PHE A 70 6.06 14.59 -3.16
CA PHE A 70 7.22 13.80 -3.55
C PHE A 70 8.13 13.50 -2.35
N ILE A 71 8.53 14.52 -1.58
CA ILE A 71 9.41 14.37 -0.41
C ILE A 71 8.79 13.40 0.62
N ILE A 72 7.50 13.54 0.91
CA ILE A 72 6.78 12.65 1.86
C ILE A 72 6.69 11.22 1.34
N SER A 73 6.58 11.03 0.02
CA SER A 73 6.47 9.70 -0.58
C SER A 73 7.78 8.93 -0.67
N ARG A 74 8.93 9.57 -0.35
CA ARG A 74 10.22 8.89 -0.33
C ARG A 74 10.29 7.92 0.86
N PRO A 75 10.96 6.77 0.72
CA PRO A 75 11.27 5.92 1.88
C PRO A 75 11.98 6.73 2.98
N PRO A 76 11.82 6.38 4.26
CA PRO A 76 12.55 7.05 5.35
C PRO A 76 14.06 6.99 5.08
N CYS A 77 14.67 8.13 4.74
CA CYS A 77 16.10 8.20 4.47
C CYS A 77 16.90 8.00 5.77
N ALA A 78 17.96 7.21 5.70
CA ALA A 78 18.85 6.95 6.83
C ALA A 78 19.84 8.10 7.11
N SER A 79 19.98 9.07 6.20
CA SER A 79 20.94 10.18 6.33
C SER A 79 20.37 11.56 5.93
N PRO A 80 20.71 12.64 6.67
CA PRO A 80 20.40 14.03 6.30
C PRO A 80 20.96 14.49 4.95
N THR A 81 22.03 13.87 4.44
CA THR A 81 22.62 14.18 3.12
C THR A 81 21.73 13.77 1.93
N ASP A 82 20.81 12.82 2.13
CA ASP A 82 19.83 12.38 1.11
C ASP A 82 18.69 13.39 0.88
N LEU A 83 18.64 14.45 1.69
CA LEU A 83 17.63 15.51 1.65
C LEU A 83 18.17 16.81 1.03
N SER A 84 19.21 16.73 0.19
CA SER A 84 19.74 17.86 -0.57
C SER A 84 19.17 17.92 -2.01
N ILE A 85 19.08 19.11 -2.60
CA ILE A 85 18.65 19.28 -4.01
C ILE A 85 19.79 18.89 -4.96
N THR A 86 20.00 17.59 -5.08
CA THR A 86 20.92 17.00 -6.05
C THR A 86 20.29 16.94 -7.45
N THR A 87 21.12 16.67 -8.46
CA THR A 87 20.63 16.38 -9.82
C THR A 87 19.64 15.20 -9.81
N LYS A 88 19.95 14.14 -9.07
CA LYS A 88 19.10 12.95 -8.88
C LYS A 88 17.73 13.30 -8.31
N PHE A 89 17.71 14.10 -7.24
CA PHE A 89 16.49 14.54 -6.60
C PHE A 89 15.54 15.24 -7.59
N LEU A 90 16.08 16.13 -8.43
CA LEU A 90 15.32 16.87 -9.42
C LEU A 90 14.85 16.00 -10.59
N GLU A 91 15.67 15.04 -11.04
CA GLU A 91 15.28 14.04 -12.05
C GLU A 91 14.14 13.15 -11.53
N ASP A 92 14.30 12.59 -10.34
CA ASP A 92 13.31 11.75 -9.68
C ASP A 92 12.00 12.50 -9.49
N TRP A 93 12.04 13.76 -9.05
CA TRP A 93 10.86 14.57 -8.86
C TRP A 93 10.10 14.82 -10.17
N PHE A 94 10.83 15.09 -11.25
CA PHE A 94 10.22 15.27 -12.56
C PHE A 94 9.51 13.99 -13.05
N ILE A 95 10.17 12.84 -12.89
CA ILE A 95 9.63 11.54 -13.26
C ILE A 95 8.41 11.19 -12.38
N PHE A 96 8.46 11.50 -11.08
CA PHE A 96 7.35 11.33 -10.15
C PHE A 96 6.10 12.11 -10.61
N MET A 97 6.27 13.39 -11.00
CA MET A 97 5.17 14.20 -11.54
C MET A 97 4.54 13.55 -12.77
N PHE A 98 5.38 13.14 -13.72
CA PHE A 98 4.94 12.50 -14.94
C PHE A 98 4.19 11.19 -14.66
N PHE A 99 4.73 10.34 -13.80
CA PHE A 99 4.16 9.04 -13.44
C PHE A 99 2.82 9.16 -12.69
N ARG A 100 2.61 10.27 -11.97
CA ARG A 100 1.32 10.64 -11.33
C ARG A 100 0.27 11.18 -12.32
N GLY A 101 0.59 11.22 -13.61
CA GLY A 101 -0.34 11.59 -14.68
C GLY A 101 -0.27 13.05 -15.12
N LEU A 102 0.74 13.81 -14.68
CA LEU A 102 0.97 15.16 -15.19
C LEU A 102 1.60 15.07 -16.59
N THR A 103 1.15 15.93 -17.50
CA THR A 103 1.80 16.05 -18.82
C THR A 103 3.21 16.59 -18.67
N ALA A 104 4.11 16.25 -19.60
CA ALA A 104 5.48 16.79 -19.61
C ALA A 104 5.50 18.33 -19.57
N LYS A 105 4.55 18.99 -20.24
CA LYS A 105 4.37 20.45 -20.21
C LYS A 105 4.02 20.96 -18.81
N THR A 106 3.07 20.31 -18.13
CA THR A 106 2.69 20.67 -16.76
C THR A 106 3.83 20.41 -15.77
N SER A 107 4.51 19.26 -15.89
CA SER A 107 5.67 18.93 -15.06
C SER A 107 6.81 19.95 -15.24
N LEU A 108 7.11 20.34 -16.48
CA LEU A 108 8.09 21.40 -16.78
C LEU A 108 7.66 22.76 -16.20
N HIS A 109 6.37 23.09 -16.27
CA HIS A 109 5.86 24.32 -15.69
C HIS A 109 6.09 24.37 -14.17
N TYR A 110 5.78 23.28 -13.46
CA TYR A 110 6.04 23.20 -12.01
C TYR A 110 7.52 23.20 -11.68
N PHE A 111 8.34 22.52 -12.49
CA PHE A 111 9.79 22.53 -12.39
C PHE A 111 10.35 23.95 -12.51
N ASP A 112 9.87 24.74 -13.47
CA ASP A 112 10.27 26.15 -13.66
C ASP A 112 9.83 27.06 -12.51
N LEU A 113 8.67 26.82 -11.91
CA LEU A 113 8.20 27.59 -10.74
C LEU A 113 9.10 27.34 -9.53
N ILE A 114 9.46 26.08 -9.25
CA ILE A 114 10.37 25.76 -8.15
C ILE A 114 11.80 26.27 -8.44
N ALA A 115 12.28 26.14 -9.68
CA ALA A 115 13.56 26.74 -10.09
C ALA A 115 13.57 28.26 -9.84
N GLY A 116 12.47 28.95 -10.20
CA GLY A 116 12.33 30.39 -9.98
C GLY A 116 12.26 30.79 -8.50
N LEU A 117 11.74 29.93 -7.62
CA LEU A 117 11.80 30.14 -6.17
C LEU A 117 13.22 29.88 -5.64
N ALA A 118 13.85 28.78 -6.04
CA ALA A 118 15.20 28.42 -5.63
C ALA A 118 16.22 29.51 -6.01
N ASN A 119 16.15 30.03 -7.25
CA ASN A 119 17.06 31.08 -7.73
C ASN A 119 16.94 32.41 -6.99
N LYS A 120 15.82 32.67 -6.29
CA LYS A 120 15.62 33.89 -5.51
C LYS A 120 16.19 33.76 -4.10
N GLU A 121 16.26 32.55 -3.56
CA GLU A 121 16.71 32.31 -2.17
C GLU A 121 18.16 31.86 -2.10
N ILE A 122 18.62 31.14 -3.12
CA ILE A 122 19.91 30.46 -3.11
C ILE A 122 20.79 31.13 -4.16
N THR A 123 21.84 31.82 -3.71
CA THR A 123 22.92 32.37 -4.55
C THR A 123 23.93 31.30 -4.97
N ASP A 124 23.48 30.06 -5.14
CA ASP A 124 24.30 28.95 -5.62
C ASP A 124 24.18 28.86 -7.14
N GLY A 125 25.24 29.30 -7.82
CA GLY A 125 25.35 29.18 -9.28
C GLY A 125 25.23 27.73 -9.76
N GLU A 126 25.66 26.76 -8.94
CA GLU A 126 25.63 25.34 -9.28
C GLU A 126 24.19 24.81 -9.33
N LEU A 127 23.34 25.17 -8.35
CA LEU A 127 21.93 24.78 -8.37
C LEU A 127 21.18 25.31 -9.60
N ILE A 128 21.44 26.57 -9.97
CA ILE A 128 20.87 27.18 -11.19
C ILE A 128 21.29 26.38 -12.44
N ILE A 129 22.57 25.98 -12.50
CA ILE A 129 23.11 25.15 -13.59
C ILE A 129 22.45 23.77 -13.61
N ARG A 130 22.22 23.13 -12.46
CA ARG A 130 21.52 21.82 -12.37
C ARG A 130 20.12 21.89 -12.96
N PHE A 131 19.30 22.87 -12.55
CA PHE A 131 17.95 23.07 -13.11
C PHE A 131 18.00 23.28 -14.62
N ARG A 132 18.93 24.10 -15.11
CA ARG A 132 19.12 24.36 -16.54
C ARG A 132 19.48 23.10 -17.33
N ASN A 133 20.44 22.31 -16.83
CA ASN A 133 20.92 21.11 -17.50
C ASN A 133 19.84 20.03 -17.59
N ILE A 134 19.08 19.82 -16.50
CA ILE A 134 17.96 18.87 -16.50
C ILE A 134 16.88 19.32 -17.48
N LYS A 135 16.54 20.62 -17.49
CA LYS A 135 15.57 21.19 -18.42
C LYS A 135 15.98 21.01 -19.88
N ALA A 136 17.26 21.21 -20.20
CA ALA A 136 17.79 20.97 -21.55
C ALA A 136 17.60 19.51 -21.97
N ARG A 137 17.97 18.57 -21.11
CA ARG A 137 17.80 17.12 -21.36
C ARG A 137 16.35 16.70 -21.51
N ILE A 138 15.45 17.25 -20.70
CA ILE A 138 14.01 17.05 -20.87
C ILE A 138 13.59 17.50 -22.28
N LYS A 139 14.03 18.68 -22.74
CA LYS A 139 13.64 19.20 -24.08
C LYS A 139 14.21 18.38 -25.24
N GLU A 140 15.35 17.72 -25.05
CA GLU A 140 15.94 16.82 -26.06
C GLU A 140 15.14 15.52 -26.26
N ILE A 141 14.31 15.14 -25.28
CA ILE A 141 13.44 13.97 -25.40
C ILE A 141 12.24 14.34 -26.29
N ALA A 142 12.22 13.77 -27.49
CA ALA A 142 11.14 13.93 -28.47
C ALA A 142 9.75 13.72 -27.83
N SER A 143 8.76 14.50 -28.28
CA SER A 143 7.37 14.47 -27.81
C SER A 143 6.76 13.04 -27.82
N GLU A 144 7.20 12.20 -28.73
CA GLU A 144 6.74 10.82 -28.90
C GLU A 144 7.30 9.86 -27.83
N LYS A 145 8.46 10.17 -27.24
CA LYS A 145 9.08 9.38 -26.17
C LYS A 145 8.44 9.60 -24.79
N TRP A 146 7.52 10.56 -24.66
CA TRP A 146 6.80 10.74 -23.40
C TRP A 146 5.72 9.69 -23.19
N ARG A 147 5.36 8.89 -24.21
CA ARG A 147 4.35 7.85 -24.02
C ARG A 147 4.97 6.62 -23.33
N MET A 148 4.40 6.25 -22.18
CA MET A 148 4.68 4.97 -21.54
C MET A 148 4.21 3.84 -22.46
N LEU A 149 5.09 2.88 -22.75
CA LEU A 149 4.70 1.69 -23.49
C LEU A 149 4.04 0.68 -22.56
N VAL A 150 4.52 0.56 -21.32
CA VAL A 150 3.80 -0.21 -20.29
C VAL A 150 2.50 0.52 -19.95
N THR A 151 1.37 -0.10 -20.28
CA THR A 151 0.04 0.41 -19.92
C THR A 151 -0.41 -0.18 -18.57
N GLU A 152 -1.24 0.57 -17.85
CA GLU A 152 -1.82 0.11 -16.58
C GLU A 152 -2.62 -1.20 -16.76
N GLU A 153 -3.35 -1.31 -17.87
CA GLU A 153 -4.14 -2.50 -18.19
C GLU A 153 -3.25 -3.72 -18.40
N SER A 154 -2.19 -3.59 -19.21
CA SER A 154 -1.25 -4.67 -19.48
C SER A 154 -0.48 -5.07 -18.21
N PHE A 155 -0.12 -4.09 -17.38
CA PHE A 155 0.50 -4.32 -16.08
C PHE A 155 -0.42 -5.11 -15.14
N LYS A 156 -1.70 -4.73 -15.03
CA LYS A 156 -2.68 -5.48 -14.23
C LYS A 156 -2.83 -6.93 -14.69
N ARG A 157 -2.81 -7.17 -16.01
CA ARG A 157 -2.85 -8.53 -16.59
C ARG A 157 -1.61 -9.34 -16.19
N LEU A 158 -0.42 -8.74 -16.24
CA LEU A 158 0.82 -9.37 -15.77
C LEU A 158 0.76 -9.71 -14.28
N VAL A 159 0.33 -8.77 -13.44
CA VAL A 159 0.19 -9.00 -12.00
C VAL A 159 -0.81 -10.11 -11.69
N ASN A 160 -1.92 -10.17 -12.43
CA ASN A 160 -2.88 -11.27 -12.28
C ASN A 160 -2.29 -12.62 -12.73
N LEU A 161 -1.45 -12.64 -13.77
CA LEU A 161 -0.74 -13.83 -14.22
C LEU A 161 0.19 -14.35 -13.11
N THR A 162 0.97 -13.47 -12.48
CA THR A 162 1.91 -13.87 -11.42
C THR A 162 1.22 -14.33 -10.15
N LYS A 163 0.09 -13.70 -9.77
CA LYS A 163 -0.72 -14.11 -8.61
C LYS A 163 -1.44 -15.45 -8.77
N LEU A 164 -1.43 -16.00 -9.99
CA LEU A 164 -1.99 -17.31 -10.33
C LEU A 164 -0.89 -18.37 -10.54
N ALA A 165 0.39 -18.05 -10.31
CA ALA A 165 1.51 -18.92 -10.64
C ALA A 165 1.43 -20.29 -9.93
N ASP A 166 1.06 -20.29 -8.65
CA ASP A 166 0.92 -21.48 -7.81
C ASP A 166 -0.17 -22.46 -8.27
N ARG A 167 -1.17 -21.98 -9.02
CA ARG A 167 -2.29 -22.77 -9.53
C ARG A 167 -2.06 -23.28 -10.95
N GLN A 168 -1.05 -22.78 -11.64
CA GLN A 168 -0.75 -23.21 -13.00
C GLN A 168 0.03 -24.52 -12.96
N GLN A 169 -0.54 -25.54 -13.57
CA GLN A 169 0.14 -26.82 -13.78
C GLN A 169 0.86 -26.83 -15.14
N ASP A 170 1.68 -27.85 -15.34
CA ASP A 170 2.34 -28.15 -16.61
C ASP A 170 3.31 -27.05 -17.12
N GLU A 171 3.45 -26.96 -18.43
CA GLU A 171 4.40 -26.08 -19.13
C GLU A 171 4.14 -24.58 -18.85
N ALA A 172 2.87 -24.18 -18.72
CA ALA A 172 2.53 -22.79 -18.41
C ALA A 172 2.98 -22.37 -17.00
N GLY A 173 2.82 -23.25 -16.01
CA GLY A 173 3.29 -23.02 -14.64
C GLY A 173 4.80 -22.81 -14.57
N LEU A 174 5.56 -23.64 -15.30
CA LEU A 174 7.02 -23.51 -15.40
C LEU A 174 7.46 -22.12 -15.89
N TYR A 175 6.90 -21.65 -17.01
CA TYR A 175 7.30 -20.36 -17.58
C TYR A 175 6.78 -19.17 -16.78
N THR A 176 5.62 -19.29 -16.13
CA THR A 176 5.14 -18.28 -15.18
C THR A 176 6.05 -18.18 -13.97
N ASP A 177 6.53 -19.30 -13.42
CA ASP A 177 7.46 -19.31 -12.29
C ASP A 177 8.84 -18.74 -12.68
N ILE A 178 9.34 -19.00 -13.89
CA ILE A 178 10.57 -18.37 -14.41
C ILE A 178 10.39 -16.85 -14.56
N LEU A 179 9.27 -16.40 -15.12
CA LEU A 179 8.92 -14.99 -15.24
C LEU A 179 8.86 -14.33 -13.85
N LEU A 180 8.16 -14.97 -12.91
CA LEU A 180 8.03 -14.48 -11.54
C LEU A 180 9.38 -14.42 -10.85
N PHE A 181 10.22 -15.45 -10.96
CA PHE A 181 11.58 -15.45 -10.42
C PHE A 181 12.40 -14.28 -10.97
N SER A 182 12.27 -13.97 -12.27
CA SER A 182 12.93 -12.80 -12.87
C SER A 182 12.43 -11.48 -12.27
N LEU A 183 11.11 -11.30 -12.19
CA LEU A 183 10.48 -10.09 -11.65
C LEU A 183 10.86 -9.85 -10.18
N LEU A 184 10.90 -10.90 -9.36
CA LEU A 184 11.30 -10.79 -7.96
C LEU A 184 12.79 -10.45 -7.80
N ASN A 185 13.63 -10.74 -8.79
CA ASN A 185 15.07 -10.48 -8.74
C ASN A 185 15.49 -9.32 -9.64
N CYS A 186 14.74 -8.21 -9.61
CA CYS A 186 15.03 -6.98 -10.36
C CYS A 186 15.11 -7.15 -11.90
N GLY A 187 14.30 -8.04 -12.46
CA GLY A 187 14.36 -8.37 -13.89
C GLY A 187 15.62 -9.17 -14.24
N MET A 188 16.00 -10.12 -13.38
CA MET A 188 17.12 -11.03 -13.57
C MET A 188 17.06 -11.70 -14.95
N ASP A 189 18.22 -11.87 -15.57
CA ASP A 189 18.29 -12.43 -16.92
C ASP A 189 17.74 -13.87 -16.97
N ILE A 190 16.84 -14.15 -17.91
CA ILE A 190 16.25 -15.48 -18.08
C ILE A 190 17.30 -16.56 -18.35
N SER A 191 18.42 -16.22 -18.99
CA SER A 191 19.56 -17.11 -19.19
C SER A 191 20.35 -17.38 -17.92
N ALA A 192 20.34 -16.44 -16.96
CA ALA A 192 20.90 -16.67 -15.63
C ALA A 192 19.99 -17.56 -14.79
N ILE A 193 18.67 -17.35 -14.86
CA ILE A 193 17.66 -18.19 -14.19
C ILE A 193 17.74 -19.64 -14.68
N ALA A 194 17.94 -19.85 -15.98
CA ALA A 194 18.10 -21.17 -16.57
C ALA A 194 19.29 -21.98 -16.00
N LYS A 195 20.28 -21.29 -15.43
CA LYS A 195 21.51 -21.87 -14.87
C LYS A 195 21.46 -22.01 -13.35
N LEU A 196 20.36 -21.62 -12.69
CA LEU A 196 20.22 -21.75 -11.25
C LEU A 196 20.31 -23.21 -10.82
N GLN A 197 21.13 -23.44 -9.80
CA GLN A 197 21.36 -24.75 -9.22
C GLN A 197 20.69 -24.83 -7.86
N TYR A 198 20.26 -26.04 -7.50
CA TYR A 198 19.59 -26.29 -6.22
C TYR A 198 20.42 -25.78 -5.03
N GLU A 199 21.74 -25.99 -5.07
CA GLU A 199 22.66 -25.60 -4.00
C GLU A 199 22.71 -24.08 -3.77
N ASP A 200 22.35 -23.26 -4.76
CA ASP A 200 22.41 -21.79 -4.66
C ASP A 200 21.08 -21.15 -4.22
N ILE A 201 19.99 -21.91 -4.14
CA ILE A 201 18.65 -21.36 -3.90
C ILE A 201 18.51 -20.69 -2.53
N HIS A 202 19.25 -21.14 -1.52
CA HIS A 202 19.26 -20.55 -0.17
C HIS A 202 19.72 -19.08 -0.14
N LYS A 203 20.35 -18.59 -1.20
CA LYS A 203 20.82 -17.19 -1.33
C LYS A 203 19.71 -16.22 -1.74
N TYR A 204 18.54 -16.72 -2.13
CA TYR A 204 17.41 -15.92 -2.61
C TYR A 204 16.33 -15.77 -1.53
N SER A 205 15.42 -14.82 -1.72
CA SER A 205 14.32 -14.55 -0.78
C SER A 205 13.41 -15.78 -0.58
N PRO A 206 12.71 -15.89 0.57
CA PRO A 206 11.81 -17.02 0.84
C PRO A 206 10.77 -17.25 -0.27
N ALA A 207 10.26 -16.17 -0.86
CA ALA A 207 9.37 -16.24 -2.01
C ALA A 207 9.98 -16.96 -3.22
N CYS A 208 11.25 -16.65 -3.54
CA CYS A 208 11.96 -17.30 -4.62
C CYS A 208 12.27 -18.77 -4.31
N GLN A 209 12.54 -19.09 -3.03
CA GLN A 209 12.75 -20.47 -2.58
C GLN A 209 11.49 -21.31 -2.80
N ILE A 210 10.31 -20.81 -2.40
CA ILE A 210 9.01 -21.48 -2.62
C ILE A 210 8.77 -21.74 -4.12
N ILE A 211 9.09 -20.77 -4.99
CA ILE A 211 8.98 -20.95 -6.44
C ILE A 211 9.93 -22.05 -6.91
N ALA A 212 11.20 -22.02 -6.48
CA ALA A 212 12.20 -23.00 -6.86
C ALA A 212 11.84 -24.42 -6.39
N GLU A 213 11.30 -24.58 -5.18
CA GLU A 213 10.91 -25.86 -4.57
C GLU A 213 9.93 -26.66 -5.43
N ARG A 214 8.99 -25.98 -6.11
CA ARG A 214 8.04 -26.60 -7.05
C ARG A 214 8.74 -27.32 -8.20
N HIS A 215 9.95 -26.87 -8.52
CA HIS A 215 10.75 -27.37 -9.63
C HIS A 215 12.01 -28.10 -9.16
N ILE A 216 12.29 -28.24 -7.88
CA ILE A 216 13.49 -29.00 -7.47
C ILE A 216 13.25 -30.50 -7.66
N SER A 217 14.27 -31.22 -8.13
CA SER A 217 14.23 -32.68 -8.21
C SER A 217 15.60 -33.26 -7.90
N SER A 218 15.63 -34.31 -7.07
CA SER A 218 16.86 -35.00 -6.63
C SER A 218 17.70 -35.59 -7.77
N LYS A 219 17.12 -35.72 -8.98
CA LYS A 219 17.79 -36.28 -10.16
C LYS A 219 18.50 -35.25 -11.03
N ARG A 220 18.34 -33.94 -10.75
CA ARG A 220 18.91 -32.86 -11.57
C ARG A 220 19.66 -31.83 -10.75
N LYS A 221 20.72 -31.30 -11.35
CA LYS A 221 21.55 -30.22 -10.78
C LYS A 221 20.85 -28.86 -10.81
N TYR A 222 20.15 -28.57 -11.92
CA TYR A 222 19.47 -27.30 -12.14
C TYR A 222 18.06 -27.31 -11.57
N VAL A 223 17.59 -26.14 -11.15
CA VAL A 223 16.26 -25.94 -10.57
C VAL A 223 15.19 -26.15 -11.65
N PHE A 224 15.18 -25.30 -12.68
CA PHE A 224 14.17 -25.38 -13.73
C PHE A 224 14.50 -26.49 -14.75
N PRO A 225 13.54 -27.37 -15.12
CA PRO A 225 13.77 -28.47 -16.06
C PRO A 225 13.76 -28.00 -17.52
N LEU A 226 14.87 -27.42 -17.98
CA LEU A 226 14.98 -26.82 -19.33
C LEU A 226 15.84 -27.64 -20.29
N GLU A 227 16.03 -28.93 -19.99
CA GLU A 227 16.86 -29.86 -20.76
C GLU A 227 18.31 -29.39 -20.93
N GLN A 228 18.90 -28.80 -19.88
CA GLN A 228 20.25 -28.22 -19.90
C GLN A 228 21.36 -29.18 -20.31
N SER A 229 21.14 -30.50 -20.19
CA SER A 229 22.09 -31.52 -20.65
C SER A 229 22.02 -31.80 -22.15
N ARG A 230 20.93 -31.42 -22.83
CA ARG A 230 20.67 -31.68 -24.26
C ARG A 230 20.70 -30.42 -25.12
N LYS A 231 20.44 -29.26 -24.53
CA LYS A 231 20.36 -27.98 -25.23
C LYS A 231 21.53 -27.07 -24.87
N THR A 232 22.06 -26.37 -25.86
CA THR A 232 23.05 -25.31 -25.65
C THR A 232 22.39 -24.10 -24.95
N PRO A 233 23.16 -23.26 -24.22
CA PRO A 233 22.61 -22.07 -23.56
C PRO A 233 21.81 -21.16 -24.50
N ARG A 234 22.27 -20.97 -25.75
CA ARG A 234 21.57 -20.16 -26.76
C ARG A 234 20.23 -20.77 -27.19
N GLN A 235 20.15 -22.10 -27.31
CA GLN A 235 18.89 -22.79 -27.62
C GLN A 235 17.89 -22.67 -26.47
N ILE A 236 18.36 -22.74 -25.23
CA ILE A 236 17.52 -22.56 -24.03
C ILE A 236 16.98 -21.13 -23.98
N GLU A 237 17.84 -20.13 -24.14
CA GLU A 237 17.45 -18.71 -24.16
C GLU A 237 16.41 -18.41 -25.25
N LYS A 238 16.62 -18.94 -26.46
CA LYS A 238 15.66 -18.83 -27.56
C LYS A 238 14.31 -19.47 -27.20
N THR A 239 14.34 -20.69 -26.65
CA THR A 239 13.12 -21.41 -26.22
C THR A 239 12.38 -20.62 -25.13
N LEU A 240 13.10 -20.11 -24.13
CA LEU A 240 12.52 -19.30 -23.06
C LEU A 240 11.88 -18.04 -23.61
N SER A 241 12.56 -17.33 -24.51
CA SER A 241 12.03 -16.12 -25.14
C SER A 241 10.76 -16.40 -25.94
N GLU A 242 10.72 -17.48 -26.73
CA GLU A 242 9.54 -17.87 -27.50
C GLU A 242 8.36 -18.24 -26.60
N LYS A 243 8.59 -19.08 -25.58
CA LYS A 243 7.55 -19.56 -24.67
C LYS A 243 7.01 -18.47 -23.76
N LEU A 244 7.87 -17.59 -23.25
CA LEU A 244 7.44 -16.41 -22.50
C LEU A 244 6.66 -15.43 -23.39
N SER A 245 7.06 -15.25 -24.66
CA SER A 245 6.28 -14.44 -25.61
C SER A 245 4.87 -15.01 -25.82
N GLN A 246 4.76 -16.33 -26.00
CA GLN A 246 3.47 -17.01 -26.13
C GLN A 246 2.62 -16.87 -24.87
N LEU A 247 3.22 -17.05 -23.68
CA LEU A 247 2.54 -16.88 -22.39
C LEU A 247 1.96 -15.47 -22.22
N LEU A 248 2.77 -14.44 -22.49
CA LEU A 248 2.34 -13.04 -22.41
C LEU A 248 1.26 -12.73 -23.46
N GLY A 249 1.46 -13.18 -24.70
CA GLY A 249 0.51 -13.00 -25.80
C GLY A 249 -0.86 -13.62 -25.53
N ALA A 250 -0.89 -14.85 -25.00
CA ALA A 250 -2.13 -15.56 -24.64
C ALA A 250 -2.97 -14.83 -23.58
N ARG A 251 -2.34 -13.96 -22.77
CA ARG A 251 -3.01 -13.12 -21.77
C ARG A 251 -3.21 -11.68 -22.23
N ASN A 252 -2.97 -11.39 -23.51
CA ASN A 252 -2.99 -10.04 -24.08
C ASN A 252 -2.09 -9.06 -23.31
N ILE A 253 -0.95 -9.53 -22.79
CA ILE A 253 0.06 -8.67 -22.18
C ILE A 253 0.95 -8.14 -23.30
N MET A 254 1.05 -6.82 -23.39
CA MET A 254 1.84 -6.14 -24.41
C MET A 254 3.33 -6.50 -24.27
N ILE A 255 3.94 -6.96 -25.36
CA ILE A 255 5.36 -7.28 -25.44
C ILE A 255 6.13 -6.05 -25.89
N ILE A 256 7.17 -5.68 -25.14
CA ILE A 256 7.99 -4.48 -25.37
C ILE A 256 9.42 -4.91 -25.68
N GLY A 257 9.91 -4.60 -26.89
CA GLY A 257 11.23 -5.02 -27.31
C GLY A 257 11.37 -6.55 -27.32
N ASN A 258 12.51 -7.06 -26.88
CA ASN A 258 12.69 -8.50 -26.63
C ASN A 258 12.11 -8.89 -25.26
N ILE A 259 12.01 -10.20 -24.97
CA ILE A 259 11.40 -10.66 -23.71
C ILE A 259 12.14 -10.18 -22.47
N GLN A 260 13.47 -10.17 -22.49
CA GLN A 260 14.24 -9.69 -21.34
C GLN A 260 13.95 -8.20 -21.06
N GLU A 261 13.89 -7.38 -22.10
CA GLU A 261 13.56 -5.97 -22.02
C GLU A 261 12.12 -5.73 -21.59
N CYS A 262 11.21 -6.57 -22.06
CA CYS A 262 9.80 -6.58 -21.66
C CYS A 262 9.68 -6.80 -20.14
N ILE A 263 10.35 -7.83 -19.61
CA ILE A 263 10.34 -8.15 -18.18
C ILE A 263 10.92 -6.98 -17.36
N ARG A 264 12.07 -6.44 -17.77
CA ARG A 264 12.70 -5.29 -17.09
C ARG A 264 11.81 -4.05 -17.11
N SER A 265 11.12 -3.80 -18.22
CA SER A 265 10.17 -2.70 -18.36
C SER A 265 8.99 -2.83 -17.39
N TYR A 266 8.41 -4.02 -17.27
CA TYR A 266 7.32 -4.27 -16.31
C TYR A 266 7.79 -4.25 -14.86
N TRP A 267 8.97 -4.79 -14.57
CA TRP A 267 9.57 -4.69 -13.24
C TRP A 267 9.78 -3.23 -12.85
N ALA A 268 10.36 -2.42 -13.73
CA ALA A 268 10.58 -1.00 -13.46
C ALA A 268 9.26 -0.25 -13.27
N TYR A 269 8.20 -0.63 -14.00
CA TYR A 269 6.87 -0.06 -13.79
C TYR A 269 6.31 -0.41 -12.41
N ALA A 270 6.48 -1.67 -11.98
CA ALA A 270 6.11 -2.11 -10.63
C ALA A 270 6.89 -1.35 -9.55
N ALA A 271 8.20 -1.20 -9.73
CA ALA A 271 9.06 -0.48 -8.80
C ALA A 271 8.58 0.97 -8.62
N LEU A 272 8.25 1.69 -9.71
CA LEU A 272 7.65 3.03 -9.64
C LEU A 272 6.31 3.04 -8.91
N LYS A 273 5.44 2.03 -9.12
CA LYS A 273 4.17 1.89 -8.38
C LYS A 273 4.37 1.67 -6.88
N CYS A 274 5.43 0.97 -6.50
CA CYS A 274 5.82 0.74 -5.11
C CYS A 274 6.60 1.92 -4.49
N GLY A 275 6.77 3.03 -5.22
CA GLY A 275 7.45 4.23 -4.71
C GLY A 275 8.98 4.16 -4.75
N VAL A 276 9.55 3.18 -5.45
CA VAL A 276 11.00 3.12 -5.70
C VAL A 276 11.42 4.32 -6.53
N LEU A 277 12.53 4.96 -6.13
CA LEU A 277 13.08 6.10 -6.83
C LEU A 277 13.60 5.72 -8.23
N PRO A 278 13.32 6.53 -9.27
CA PRO A 278 13.80 6.31 -10.63
C PRO A 278 15.31 6.05 -10.72
N GLU A 279 16.14 6.77 -9.96
CA GLU A 279 17.58 6.52 -9.93
C GLU A 279 17.93 5.08 -9.53
N MET A 280 17.22 4.51 -8.55
CA MET A 280 17.50 3.17 -8.03
C MET A 280 17.11 2.11 -9.05
N ILE A 281 16.05 2.36 -9.81
CA ILE A 281 15.61 1.51 -10.92
C ILE A 281 16.68 1.48 -12.02
N ILE A 282 17.20 2.65 -12.40
CA ILE A 282 18.25 2.76 -13.43
C ILE A 282 19.54 2.10 -12.98
N LYS A 283 19.95 2.31 -11.72
CA LYS A 283 21.13 1.64 -11.16
C LYS A 283 20.95 0.11 -11.11
N ALA A 284 19.76 -0.38 -10.76
CA ALA A 284 19.47 -1.81 -10.68
C ALA A 284 19.52 -2.50 -12.04
N LEU A 285 18.98 -1.86 -13.07
CA LEU A 285 18.97 -2.39 -14.45
C LEU A 285 20.28 -2.10 -15.21
N GLY A 286 21.04 -1.08 -14.80
CA GLY A 286 22.22 -0.58 -15.50
C GLY A 286 21.91 0.22 -16.78
N HIS A 287 20.63 0.29 -17.19
CA HIS A 287 20.19 1.02 -18.37
C HIS A 287 18.74 1.51 -18.21
N SER A 288 18.33 2.46 -19.07
CA SER A 288 16.92 2.87 -19.15
C SER A 288 16.11 1.79 -19.86
N PRO A 289 15.03 1.28 -19.27
CA PRO A 289 14.15 0.35 -19.95
C PRO A 289 13.34 1.08 -21.03
N ILE A 290 13.17 0.45 -22.18
CA ILE A 290 12.47 1.00 -23.35
C ILE A 290 10.98 1.20 -23.04
N GLY A 291 10.40 0.36 -22.18
CA GLY A 291 8.99 0.45 -21.82
C GLY A 291 8.62 1.71 -21.02
N LEU A 292 9.62 2.37 -20.44
CA LEU A 292 9.49 3.58 -19.61
C LEU A 292 10.49 4.64 -20.11
N PRO A 293 10.30 5.23 -21.30
CA PRO A 293 11.32 6.11 -21.87
C PRO A 293 11.56 7.37 -21.03
N ILE A 294 10.61 7.73 -20.16
CA ILE A 294 10.73 8.78 -19.14
C ILE A 294 11.98 8.61 -18.25
N LEU A 295 12.41 7.38 -18.00
CA LEU A 295 13.59 7.08 -17.18
C LEU A 295 14.92 7.43 -17.88
N ALA A 296 14.90 7.75 -19.18
CA ALA A 296 16.08 8.21 -19.89
C ALA A 296 16.58 9.59 -19.39
N ILE A 297 15.75 10.32 -18.63
CA ILE A 297 16.11 11.58 -17.94
C ILE A 297 17.11 11.34 -16.80
N CYS A 298 17.28 10.12 -16.31
CA CYS A 298 18.27 9.85 -15.27
C CYS A 298 19.70 9.97 -15.85
N SER A 299 20.53 10.82 -15.25
CA SER A 299 21.91 11.07 -15.71
C SER A 299 22.91 10.01 -15.26
N GLU A 300 22.73 9.47 -14.06
CA GLU A 300 23.64 8.49 -13.48
C GLU A 300 23.25 7.06 -13.80
N ARG A 301 24.21 6.30 -14.36
CA ARG A 301 24.06 4.89 -14.75
C ARG A 301 25.18 3.98 -14.26
N LYS A 302 26.22 4.54 -13.63
CA LYS A 302 27.53 3.88 -13.48
C LYS A 302 27.74 3.18 -12.14
N GLU A 303 27.00 3.57 -11.10
CA GLU A 303 27.12 2.93 -9.79
C GLU A 303 26.24 1.68 -9.73
N ALA A 304 26.89 0.52 -9.57
CA ALA A 304 26.18 -0.73 -9.36
C ALA A 304 25.53 -0.74 -7.98
N VAL A 305 24.28 -1.21 -7.94
CA VAL A 305 23.52 -1.41 -6.70
C VAL A 305 24.17 -2.53 -5.88
N SER A 306 24.33 -2.32 -4.57
CA SER A 306 24.84 -3.36 -3.67
C SER A 306 23.88 -4.56 -3.58
N ALA A 307 24.34 -5.71 -3.08
CA ALA A 307 23.47 -6.87 -2.88
C ALA A 307 22.30 -6.55 -1.93
N GLU A 308 22.56 -5.82 -0.85
CA GLU A 308 21.54 -5.38 0.12
C GLU A 308 20.50 -4.46 -0.53
N GLN A 309 20.93 -3.48 -1.32
CA GLN A 309 20.01 -2.59 -2.01
C GLN A 309 19.17 -3.34 -3.06
N LYS A 310 19.75 -4.33 -3.76
CA LYS A 310 18.97 -5.21 -4.66
C LYS A 310 17.93 -6.02 -3.90
N GLN A 311 18.24 -6.49 -2.69
CA GLN A 311 17.29 -7.18 -1.84
C GLN A 311 16.14 -6.25 -1.40
N LEU A 312 16.44 -5.03 -0.95
CA LEU A 312 15.41 -4.05 -0.60
C LEU A 312 14.49 -3.71 -1.78
N LEU A 313 15.05 -3.60 -2.98
CA LEU A 313 14.28 -3.38 -4.21
C LEU A 313 13.40 -4.59 -4.56
N SER A 314 13.92 -5.80 -4.40
CA SER A 314 13.18 -7.06 -4.55
C SER A 314 11.99 -7.12 -3.59
N ASP A 315 12.23 -6.86 -2.30
CA ASP A 315 11.21 -6.91 -1.25
C ASP A 315 10.11 -5.87 -1.54
N SER A 316 10.48 -4.67 -1.97
CA SER A 316 9.53 -3.58 -2.29
C SER A 316 8.51 -3.95 -3.37
N VAL A 317 8.84 -4.84 -4.31
CA VAL A 317 7.93 -5.26 -5.39
C VAL A 317 7.33 -6.65 -5.16
N THR A 318 7.82 -7.42 -4.19
CA THR A 318 7.44 -8.83 -3.98
C THR A 318 5.95 -8.98 -3.70
N ASP A 319 5.41 -8.19 -2.76
CA ASP A 319 3.99 -8.23 -2.40
C ASP A 319 3.07 -7.84 -3.57
N LEU A 320 3.56 -7.04 -4.50
CA LEU A 320 2.78 -6.66 -5.67
C LEU A 320 2.54 -7.87 -6.59
N PHE A 321 3.57 -8.70 -6.81
CA PHE A 321 3.51 -9.83 -7.74
C PHE A 321 2.97 -11.12 -7.12
N ILE A 322 3.28 -11.36 -5.84
CA ILE A 322 2.90 -12.60 -5.13
C ILE A 322 1.70 -12.38 -4.22
N GLY A 323 1.53 -11.17 -3.69
CA GLY A 323 0.47 -10.86 -2.74
C GLY A 323 -0.91 -11.00 -3.39
N ASN A 324 -1.62 -12.06 -3.05
CA ASN A 324 -3.01 -12.28 -3.42
C ASN A 324 -3.90 -12.27 -2.17
N PRO A 325 -3.93 -11.17 -1.39
CA PRO A 325 -4.65 -11.16 -0.13
C PRO A 325 -6.16 -11.22 -0.36
N PRO A 326 -6.92 -11.84 0.56
CA PRO A 326 -8.36 -11.78 0.54
C PRO A 326 -8.84 -10.37 0.91
N ASN A 327 -9.54 -9.72 -0.03
CA ASN A 327 -10.18 -8.43 0.21
C ASN A 327 -11.70 -8.59 0.25
N TRP A 328 -12.38 -7.60 0.81
CA TRP A 328 -13.83 -7.49 0.70
C TRP A 328 -14.22 -6.96 -0.68
N TYR A 329 -15.28 -7.52 -1.24
CA TYR A 329 -15.90 -7.10 -2.50
C TYR A 329 -17.42 -7.09 -2.31
N ALA A 330 -18.13 -6.47 -3.25
CA ALA A 330 -19.58 -6.53 -3.31
C ALA A 330 -20.03 -7.21 -4.60
N MET A 331 -21.08 -8.00 -4.50
CA MET A 331 -21.85 -8.52 -5.63
C MET A 331 -23.30 -8.14 -5.50
N ARG A 332 -23.97 -7.96 -6.63
CA ARG A 332 -25.41 -7.72 -6.70
C ARG A 332 -26.12 -8.96 -7.23
N LEU A 333 -27.10 -9.44 -6.48
CA LEU A 333 -28.02 -10.49 -6.90
C LEU A 333 -28.84 -10.01 -8.10
N ARG A 334 -29.11 -10.91 -9.03
CA ARG A 334 -30.00 -10.64 -10.16
C ARG A 334 -31.46 -10.58 -9.71
N PRO A 335 -32.35 -9.92 -10.48
CA PRO A 335 -33.76 -9.84 -10.15
C PRO A 335 -34.38 -11.22 -9.87
N GLY A 336 -35.09 -11.34 -8.73
CA GLY A 336 -35.76 -12.58 -8.32
C GLY A 336 -34.86 -13.65 -7.69
N ILE A 337 -33.54 -13.44 -7.61
CA ILE A 337 -32.62 -14.37 -6.96
C ILE A 337 -32.55 -14.08 -5.46
N LYS A 338 -32.85 -15.09 -4.65
CA LYS A 338 -32.70 -15.03 -3.19
C LYS A 338 -31.27 -15.37 -2.78
N PHE A 339 -30.83 -14.80 -1.66
CA PHE A 339 -29.51 -15.04 -1.09
C PHE A 339 -29.25 -16.52 -0.77
N ASP A 340 -30.25 -17.25 -0.27
CA ASP A 340 -30.08 -18.67 0.06
C ASP A 340 -29.76 -19.52 -1.17
N ARG A 341 -30.38 -19.20 -2.33
CA ARG A 341 -30.06 -19.87 -3.61
C ARG A 341 -28.61 -19.63 -4.04
N LEU A 342 -28.06 -18.43 -3.78
CA LEU A 342 -26.65 -18.14 -4.02
C LEU A 342 -25.76 -18.99 -3.10
N LYS A 343 -26.09 -19.05 -1.79
CA LYS A 343 -25.35 -19.86 -0.81
C LYS A 343 -25.32 -21.33 -1.18
N GLU A 344 -26.48 -21.89 -1.54
CA GLU A 344 -26.63 -23.28 -1.99
C GLU A 344 -25.73 -23.56 -3.19
N ARG A 345 -25.78 -22.71 -4.23
CA ARG A 345 -24.93 -22.89 -5.42
C ARG A 345 -23.43 -22.83 -5.09
N ILE A 346 -23.01 -21.92 -4.21
CA ILE A 346 -21.61 -21.84 -3.78
C ILE A 346 -21.21 -23.10 -3.00
N ALA A 347 -22.09 -23.63 -2.16
CA ALA A 347 -21.86 -24.88 -1.42
C ALA A 347 -21.77 -26.10 -2.36
N ASP A 348 -22.61 -26.16 -3.40
CA ASP A 348 -22.61 -27.24 -4.40
C ASP A 348 -21.29 -27.27 -5.19
N CYS A 349 -20.73 -26.10 -5.51
CA CYS A 349 -19.50 -25.98 -6.26
C CYS A 349 -18.23 -25.90 -5.38
N LYS A 350 -18.32 -26.11 -4.05
CA LYS A 350 -17.21 -25.89 -3.11
C LYS A 350 -15.91 -26.64 -3.42
N ASN A 351 -15.99 -27.75 -4.15
CA ASN A 351 -14.83 -28.55 -4.56
C ASN A 351 -14.16 -28.01 -5.85
N GLU A 352 -14.85 -27.11 -6.56
CA GLU A 352 -14.40 -26.55 -7.85
C GLU A 352 -13.93 -25.10 -7.73
N ILE A 353 -14.30 -24.41 -6.64
CA ILE A 353 -13.95 -23.01 -6.39
C ILE A 353 -13.46 -22.81 -4.96
N VAL A 354 -12.63 -21.79 -4.75
CA VAL A 354 -12.35 -21.31 -3.40
C VAL A 354 -13.63 -20.67 -2.85
N THR A 355 -14.13 -21.24 -1.75
CA THR A 355 -15.39 -20.77 -1.14
C THR A 355 -15.16 -19.40 -0.49
N PRO A 356 -15.86 -18.33 -0.94
CA PRO A 356 -15.71 -17.00 -0.36
C PRO A 356 -16.41 -16.90 0.99
N GLU A 357 -15.91 -16.03 1.87
CA GLU A 357 -16.62 -15.64 3.09
C GLU A 357 -17.77 -14.69 2.70
N LEU A 358 -19.02 -15.05 2.96
CA LEU A 358 -20.19 -14.23 2.58
C LEU A 358 -20.70 -13.41 3.77
N PHE A 359 -20.97 -12.13 3.51
CA PHE A 359 -21.57 -11.21 4.45
C PHE A 359 -22.80 -10.54 3.82
N TYR A 360 -23.99 -10.94 4.29
CA TYR A 360 -25.27 -10.38 3.85
C TYR A 360 -26.07 -9.90 5.06
N PRO A 361 -26.00 -8.59 5.40
CA PRO A 361 -26.58 -8.10 6.63
C PRO A 361 -28.12 -8.03 6.55
N CYS A 362 -28.81 -8.71 7.46
CA CYS A 362 -30.27 -8.69 7.57
C CYS A 362 -30.73 -8.24 8.96
N GLN A 363 -31.67 -7.30 9.05
CA GLN A 363 -32.39 -6.96 10.28
C GLN A 363 -33.54 -7.92 10.53
N GLU A 364 -33.79 -8.26 11.79
CA GLU A 364 -34.92 -9.09 12.19
C GLU A 364 -36.10 -8.18 12.54
N ILE A 365 -37.23 -8.40 11.88
CA ILE A 365 -38.45 -7.61 12.04
C ILE A 365 -39.52 -8.53 12.62
N ALA A 366 -39.96 -8.25 13.84
CA ALA A 366 -41.09 -8.96 14.43
C ALA A 366 -42.41 -8.40 13.88
N LYS A 367 -43.20 -9.24 13.22
CA LYS A 367 -44.57 -8.95 12.80
C LYS A 367 -45.54 -9.81 13.61
N LYS A 368 -46.59 -9.19 14.15
CA LYS A 368 -47.66 -9.91 14.86
C LYS A 368 -48.76 -10.25 13.85
N LEU A 369 -48.93 -11.53 13.55
CA LEU A 369 -49.97 -12.06 12.66
C LEU A 369 -50.80 -13.08 13.46
N ASP A 370 -52.12 -12.86 13.56
CA ASP A 370 -53.09 -13.73 14.24
C ASP A 370 -52.60 -14.34 15.56
N ARG A 371 -52.30 -13.46 16.53
CA ARG A 371 -51.83 -13.79 17.89
C ARG A 371 -50.45 -14.50 17.96
N LYS A 372 -49.74 -14.69 16.86
CA LYS A 372 -48.35 -15.19 16.84
C LYS A 372 -47.36 -14.11 16.41
N LEU A 373 -46.22 -14.05 17.09
CA LEU A 373 -45.06 -13.26 16.68
C LEU A 373 -44.31 -14.05 15.59
N VAL A 374 -44.21 -13.48 14.41
CA VAL A 374 -43.45 -14.00 13.27
C VAL A 374 -42.23 -13.10 13.08
N PHE A 375 -41.03 -13.68 13.13
CA PHE A 375 -39.78 -12.96 12.90
C PHE A 375 -39.38 -13.08 11.42
N GLU A 376 -39.23 -11.94 10.75
CA GLU A 376 -38.84 -11.86 9.34
C GLU A 376 -37.44 -11.23 9.22
N LYS A 377 -36.50 -11.93 8.58
CA LYS A 377 -35.16 -11.39 8.30
C LYS A 377 -35.19 -10.59 7.01
N ARG A 378 -35.08 -9.27 7.11
CA ARG A 378 -35.05 -8.34 5.97
C ARG A 378 -33.63 -7.80 5.73
N PRO A 379 -33.08 -7.84 4.50
CA PRO A 379 -31.75 -7.31 4.22
C PRO A 379 -31.68 -5.80 4.45
N ILE A 380 -30.58 -5.35 5.06
CA ILE A 380 -30.29 -3.91 5.28
C ILE A 380 -30.03 -3.23 3.93
N ILE A 381 -29.27 -3.89 3.06
CA ILE A 381 -29.05 -3.48 1.69
C ILE A 381 -29.57 -4.61 0.79
N PRO A 382 -30.81 -4.49 0.27
CA PRO A 382 -31.37 -5.51 -0.61
C PRO A 382 -30.47 -5.81 -1.79
N ASP A 383 -30.39 -7.09 -2.15
CA ASP A 383 -29.66 -7.63 -3.31
C ASP A 383 -28.14 -7.44 -3.29
N ILE A 384 -27.54 -6.74 -2.32
CA ILE A 384 -26.09 -6.56 -2.24
C ILE A 384 -25.52 -7.51 -1.20
N VAL A 385 -24.70 -8.44 -1.68
CA VAL A 385 -23.96 -9.41 -0.85
C VAL A 385 -22.50 -8.98 -0.85
N PHE A 386 -21.93 -8.78 0.33
CA PHE A 386 -20.49 -8.61 0.48
C PHE A 386 -19.83 -9.97 0.55
N PHE A 387 -18.63 -10.08 0.01
CA PHE A 387 -17.88 -11.32 0.06
C PHE A 387 -16.38 -11.07 0.17
N LYS A 388 -15.70 -11.87 0.97
CA LYS A 388 -14.25 -11.85 1.10
C LYS A 388 -13.66 -12.93 0.21
N SER A 389 -12.76 -12.52 -0.68
CA SER A 389 -12.13 -13.42 -1.64
C SER A 389 -10.79 -12.86 -2.06
N CYS A 390 -9.88 -13.71 -2.54
CA CYS A 390 -8.74 -13.19 -3.29
C CYS A 390 -9.20 -12.74 -4.68
N VAL A 391 -8.53 -11.76 -5.28
CA VAL A 391 -8.96 -11.18 -6.57
C VAL A 391 -8.95 -12.22 -7.70
N THR A 392 -8.01 -13.17 -7.64
CA THR A 392 -7.87 -14.23 -8.63
C THR A 392 -8.98 -15.29 -8.56
N ASP A 393 -9.68 -15.38 -7.43
CA ASP A 393 -10.78 -16.33 -7.20
C ASP A 393 -12.15 -15.80 -7.61
N ILE A 394 -12.26 -14.50 -7.86
CA ILE A 394 -13.54 -13.88 -8.25
C ILE A 394 -13.99 -14.40 -9.61
N LEU A 395 -13.12 -14.42 -10.62
CA LEU A 395 -13.54 -14.84 -11.94
C LEU A 395 -14.00 -16.33 -11.99
N PRO A 396 -13.26 -17.31 -11.42
CA PRO A 396 -13.74 -18.69 -11.29
C PRO A 396 -15.09 -18.79 -10.56
N LEU A 397 -15.25 -18.07 -9.44
CA LEU A 397 -16.53 -18.00 -8.72
C LEU A 397 -17.67 -17.54 -9.64
N PHE A 398 -17.49 -16.42 -10.35
CA PHE A 398 -18.52 -15.84 -11.21
C PHE A 398 -18.80 -16.64 -12.49
N HIS A 399 -17.94 -17.59 -12.89
CA HIS A 399 -18.30 -18.58 -13.90
C HIS A 399 -19.37 -19.56 -13.40
N LYS A 400 -19.43 -19.82 -12.08
CA LYS A 400 -20.40 -20.74 -11.46
C LYS A 400 -21.70 -20.05 -11.02
N ILE A 401 -21.63 -18.76 -10.70
CA ILE A 401 -22.75 -17.97 -10.14
C ILE A 401 -23.16 -16.75 -10.98
N GLY A 402 -22.59 -16.57 -12.19
CA GLY A 402 -22.84 -15.38 -13.02
C GLY A 402 -24.29 -15.22 -13.49
N ASP A 403 -25.05 -16.32 -13.49
CA ASP A 403 -26.50 -16.38 -13.70
C ASP A 403 -27.30 -15.93 -12.46
N LEU A 404 -26.68 -15.89 -11.28
CA LEU A 404 -27.30 -15.53 -10.00
C LEU A 404 -26.94 -14.12 -9.54
N ALA A 405 -25.71 -13.68 -9.81
CA ALA A 405 -25.18 -12.40 -9.35
C ALA A 405 -24.13 -11.83 -10.32
N TRP A 406 -23.79 -10.55 -10.16
CA TRP A 406 -22.65 -9.91 -10.82
C TRP A 406 -21.82 -9.11 -9.82
N CYS A 407 -20.50 -9.05 -10.02
CA CYS A 407 -19.57 -8.34 -9.13
C CYS A 407 -19.39 -6.88 -9.54
N TYR A 408 -19.34 -5.97 -8.57
CA TYR A 408 -19.00 -4.58 -8.85
C TYR A 408 -17.56 -4.46 -9.37
N ARG A 409 -17.38 -3.57 -10.36
CA ARG A 409 -16.09 -3.26 -10.98
C ARG A 409 -15.82 -1.76 -10.92
N ASN A 410 -14.55 -1.41 -10.79
CA ASN A 410 -14.02 -0.07 -10.95
C ASN A 410 -13.14 -0.04 -12.20
N GLY A 411 -13.70 0.45 -13.31
CA GLY A 411 -13.13 0.26 -14.65
C GLY A 411 -13.02 -1.23 -14.98
N ASP A 412 -11.83 -1.66 -15.40
CA ASP A 412 -11.57 -3.05 -15.81
C ASP A 412 -11.28 -4.01 -14.64
N THR A 413 -11.23 -3.50 -13.40
CA THR A 413 -10.88 -4.28 -12.21
C THR A 413 -12.06 -4.46 -11.27
N TYR A 414 -12.08 -5.54 -10.48
CA TYR A 414 -13.07 -5.71 -9.41
C TYR A 414 -12.89 -4.62 -8.34
N ALA A 415 -14.00 -4.06 -7.87
CA ALA A 415 -13.99 -3.00 -6.87
C ALA A 415 -13.77 -3.61 -5.48
N SER A 416 -12.54 -3.54 -4.97
CA SER A 416 -12.22 -3.91 -3.60
C SER A 416 -12.72 -2.86 -2.61
N ILE A 417 -13.22 -3.32 -1.47
CA ILE A 417 -13.67 -2.51 -0.35
C ILE A 417 -12.52 -2.48 0.67
N PRO A 418 -11.97 -1.30 1.00
CA PRO A 418 -10.94 -1.20 2.03
C PRO A 418 -11.43 -1.78 3.35
N GLN A 419 -10.55 -2.49 4.06
CA GLN A 419 -10.90 -3.13 5.33
C GLN A 419 -11.47 -2.13 6.34
N ALA A 420 -10.84 -0.96 6.51
CA ALA A 420 -11.35 0.09 7.40
C ALA A 420 -12.76 0.58 7.03
N ALA A 421 -13.10 0.62 5.74
CA ALA A 421 -14.44 0.99 5.28
C ALA A 421 -15.46 -0.11 5.58
N MET A 422 -15.11 -1.38 5.38
CA MET A 422 -15.96 -2.51 5.75
C MET A 422 -16.19 -2.57 7.26
N GLU A 423 -15.15 -2.38 8.06
CA GLU A 423 -15.24 -2.32 9.52
C GLU A 423 -16.14 -1.17 9.99
N THR A 424 -16.02 0.01 9.36
CA THR A 424 -16.90 1.15 9.64
C THR A 424 -18.36 0.83 9.30
N PHE A 425 -18.59 0.16 8.16
CA PHE A 425 -19.92 -0.27 7.78
C PHE A 425 -20.50 -1.28 8.77
N GLN A 426 -19.75 -2.33 9.13
CA GLN A 426 -20.15 -3.34 10.12
C GLN A 426 -20.45 -2.72 11.50
N LYS A 427 -19.63 -1.76 11.94
CA LYS A 427 -19.87 -0.93 13.14
C LYS A 427 -21.20 -0.20 13.06
N ALA A 428 -21.48 0.46 11.94
CA ALA A 428 -22.69 1.27 11.78
C ALA A 428 -23.98 0.44 11.81
N ILE A 429 -23.95 -0.80 11.31
CA ILE A 429 -25.14 -1.68 11.26
C ILE A 429 -25.26 -2.63 12.46
N GLY A 430 -24.31 -2.58 13.41
CA GLY A 430 -24.30 -3.44 14.60
C GLY A 430 -24.18 -4.93 14.28
N LYS A 431 -23.57 -5.30 13.15
CA LYS A 431 -23.42 -6.68 12.65
C LYS A 431 -22.02 -6.92 12.09
N PHE A 432 -21.16 -7.43 12.94
CA PHE A 432 -19.98 -8.23 12.65
C PHE A 432 -20.35 -9.73 12.71
N THR A 433 -19.41 -10.63 12.42
CA THR A 433 -19.50 -12.11 12.33
C THR A 433 -20.33 -12.86 13.43
N PRO A 434 -20.68 -14.15 13.26
CA PRO A 434 -21.71 -14.84 14.06
C PRO A 434 -21.47 -14.99 15.58
N ASP A 435 -20.30 -14.61 16.11
CA ASP A 435 -19.82 -15.08 17.41
C ASP A 435 -19.75 -14.02 18.53
N TYR A 436 -20.37 -12.84 18.37
CA TYR A 436 -20.38 -11.83 19.44
C TYR A 436 -21.72 -11.08 19.54
N GLU A 437 -22.11 -10.76 20.78
CA GLU A 437 -23.28 -9.97 21.12
C GLU A 437 -22.82 -8.62 21.71
N ILE A 438 -23.32 -7.50 21.18
CA ILE A 438 -23.10 -6.16 21.75
C ILE A 438 -24.47 -5.60 22.12
N GLY A 439 -24.60 -5.13 23.35
CA GLY A 439 -25.76 -4.40 23.85
C GLY A 439 -25.33 -3.30 24.80
N PRO A 440 -26.23 -2.35 25.16
CA PRO A 440 -25.98 -1.37 26.20
C PRO A 440 -25.45 -2.01 27.49
N VAL A 441 -24.63 -1.29 28.26
CA VAL A 441 -24.06 -1.78 29.52
C VAL A 441 -25.18 -2.34 30.43
N GLY A 442 -25.06 -3.62 30.80
CA GLY A 442 -26.04 -4.34 31.60
C GLY A 442 -27.17 -5.05 30.84
N SER A 443 -27.25 -4.94 29.51
CA SER A 443 -28.31 -5.59 28.70
C SER A 443 -27.94 -6.99 28.20
N ILE A 444 -26.69 -7.42 28.37
CA ILE A 444 -26.21 -8.74 27.95
C ILE A 444 -26.43 -9.72 29.10
N ALA A 445 -27.12 -10.83 28.83
CA ALA A 445 -27.39 -11.86 29.83
C ALA A 445 -26.13 -12.69 30.10
N LEU A 446 -25.58 -12.55 31.30
CA LEU A 446 -24.35 -13.21 31.73
C LEU A 446 -24.63 -14.62 32.26
N ARG A 447 -23.79 -15.59 31.91
CA ARG A 447 -23.95 -17.02 32.30
C ARG A 447 -22.74 -17.52 33.09
N PRO A 448 -22.90 -18.54 33.96
CA PRO A 448 -21.76 -19.24 34.53
C PRO A 448 -20.80 -19.74 33.44
N GLY A 449 -19.50 -19.51 33.61
CA GLY A 449 -18.46 -19.76 32.61
C GLY A 449 -18.05 -18.54 31.79
N ASP A 450 -18.83 -17.45 31.82
CA ASP A 450 -18.46 -16.23 31.11
C ASP A 450 -17.28 -15.53 31.79
N ARG A 451 -16.24 -15.24 31.01
CA ARG A 451 -15.13 -14.37 31.41
C ARG A 451 -15.60 -12.93 31.41
N ILE A 452 -15.23 -12.19 32.45
CA ILE A 452 -15.67 -10.81 32.64
C ILE A 452 -14.49 -9.92 33.06
N VAL A 453 -14.64 -8.62 32.83
CA VAL A 453 -13.86 -7.55 33.44
C VAL A 453 -14.81 -6.67 34.24
N VAL A 454 -14.40 -6.30 35.45
CA VAL A 454 -15.17 -5.39 36.30
C VAL A 454 -14.98 -3.96 35.79
N VAL A 455 -16.06 -3.27 35.45
CA VAL A 455 -16.02 -1.91 34.87
C VAL A 455 -16.50 -0.82 35.83
N GLY A 456 -16.92 -1.20 37.04
CA GLY A 456 -17.30 -0.26 38.10
C GLY A 456 -17.22 -0.86 39.50
N GLY A 457 -17.12 0.00 40.52
CA GLY A 457 -17.02 -0.40 41.93
C GLY A 457 -15.58 -0.69 42.39
N ALA A 458 -15.44 -1.35 43.54
CA ALA A 458 -14.17 -1.51 44.25
C ALA A 458 -13.13 -2.39 43.53
N PHE A 459 -13.56 -3.20 42.56
CA PHE A 459 -12.71 -4.13 41.81
C PHE A 459 -12.54 -3.75 40.34
N THR A 460 -12.84 -2.50 39.97
CA THR A 460 -12.72 -2.00 38.58
C THR A 460 -11.36 -2.35 37.97
N GLY A 461 -11.36 -2.88 36.74
CA GLY A 461 -10.19 -3.33 35.98
C GLY A 461 -9.74 -4.76 36.29
N LYS A 462 -10.33 -5.44 37.29
CA LYS A 462 -10.02 -6.85 37.57
C LYS A 462 -10.81 -7.79 36.67
N GLU A 463 -10.14 -8.86 36.27
CA GLU A 463 -10.71 -9.91 35.43
C GLU A 463 -11.16 -11.09 36.29
N GLY A 464 -12.15 -11.82 35.79
CA GLY A 464 -12.64 -13.00 36.47
C GLY A 464 -13.60 -13.81 35.62
N GLU A 465 -14.26 -14.74 36.28
CA GLU A 465 -15.25 -15.63 35.67
C GLU A 465 -16.49 -15.71 36.57
N ILE A 466 -17.65 -15.83 35.95
CA ILE A 466 -18.90 -16.07 36.66
C ILE A 466 -18.96 -17.55 37.04
N ILE A 467 -18.92 -17.85 38.33
CA ILE A 467 -18.94 -19.22 38.85
C ILE A 467 -20.34 -19.66 39.30
N GLY A 468 -21.29 -18.74 39.39
CA GLY A 468 -22.68 -19.06 39.70
C GLY A 468 -23.61 -17.86 39.70
N GLN A 469 -24.91 -18.14 39.69
CA GLN A 469 -25.99 -17.15 39.72
C GLN A 469 -27.04 -17.60 40.73
N SER A 470 -27.55 -16.67 41.55
CA SER A 470 -28.68 -16.92 42.46
C SER A 470 -29.69 -15.78 42.36
N LEU A 471 -30.98 -16.07 42.55
CA LEU A 471 -32.01 -15.03 42.67
C LEU A 471 -32.21 -14.68 44.16
N ASN A 472 -32.36 -13.39 44.44
CA ASN A 472 -32.90 -12.89 45.69
C ASN A 472 -34.10 -11.96 45.42
N GLU A 473 -34.73 -11.45 46.48
CA GLU A 473 -35.90 -10.55 46.39
C GLU A 473 -35.60 -9.25 45.60
N ASN A 474 -34.32 -8.88 45.44
CA ASN A 474 -33.86 -7.66 44.78
C ASN A 474 -33.27 -7.90 43.38
N GLY A 475 -33.33 -9.13 42.85
CA GLY A 475 -32.85 -9.47 41.50
C GLY A 475 -31.81 -10.60 41.46
N VAL A 476 -30.94 -10.56 40.46
CA VAL A 476 -29.92 -11.58 40.22
C VAL A 476 -28.62 -11.22 40.94
N ILE A 477 -28.13 -12.11 41.79
CA ILE A 477 -26.77 -12.05 42.36
C ILE A 477 -25.84 -12.95 41.56
N TYR A 478 -24.80 -12.36 40.97
CA TYR A 478 -23.69 -13.05 40.34
C TYR A 478 -22.61 -13.37 41.37
N ARG A 479 -22.19 -14.64 41.41
CA ARG A 479 -21.02 -15.11 42.15
C ARG A 479 -19.84 -15.13 41.19
N ILE A 480 -18.85 -14.30 41.45
CA ILE A 480 -17.73 -14.03 40.55
C ILE A 480 -16.44 -14.45 41.24
N MET A 481 -15.58 -15.17 40.53
CA MET A 481 -14.21 -15.44 40.96
C MET A 481 -13.28 -14.48 40.21
N LEU A 482 -12.73 -13.50 40.93
CA LEU A 482 -11.74 -12.57 40.40
C LEU A 482 -10.36 -13.22 40.48
N TRP A 483 -9.61 -13.15 39.39
CA TRP A 483 -8.25 -13.68 39.31
C TRP A 483 -7.26 -12.68 39.90
N GLY A 484 -6.42 -13.16 40.83
CA GLY A 484 -5.35 -12.39 41.44
C GLY A 484 -4.02 -13.12 41.33
N ASP A 485 -2.92 -12.38 41.43
CA ASP A 485 -1.56 -12.92 41.18
C ASP A 485 -1.16 -14.02 42.18
N ASN A 486 -1.67 -13.96 43.42
CA ASN A 486 -1.36 -14.94 44.47
C ASN A 486 -2.58 -15.64 45.06
N ASN A 487 -3.79 -15.05 45.01
CA ASN A 487 -5.03 -15.64 45.51
C ASN A 487 -6.23 -15.12 44.70
N ASN A 488 -7.20 -16.00 44.46
CA ASN A 488 -8.48 -15.63 43.86
C ASN A 488 -9.42 -15.04 44.92
N ILE A 489 -10.24 -14.06 44.52
CA ILE A 489 -11.20 -13.40 45.40
C ILE A 489 -12.62 -13.76 44.94
N GLU A 490 -13.43 -14.31 45.84
CA GLU A 490 -14.86 -14.45 45.59
C GLU A 490 -15.56 -13.12 45.84
N TRP A 491 -16.25 -12.61 44.82
CA TRP A 491 -17.05 -11.41 44.90
C TRP A 491 -18.49 -11.69 44.50
N ARG A 492 -19.45 -11.07 45.20
CA ARG A 492 -20.89 -11.19 44.90
C ARG A 492 -21.41 -9.83 44.47
N ALA A 493 -21.92 -9.75 43.24
CA ALA A 493 -22.44 -8.53 42.65
C ALA A 493 -23.92 -8.71 42.31
N ASN A 494 -24.75 -7.73 42.67
CA ASN A 494 -26.19 -7.69 42.38
C ASN A 494 -26.54 -6.70 41.24
N ASP A 495 -25.55 -6.03 40.66
CA ASP A 495 -25.73 -5.08 39.55
C ASP A 495 -24.88 -5.52 38.34
N SER A 496 -25.55 -5.91 37.26
CA SER A 496 -24.90 -6.37 36.02
C SER A 496 -24.13 -5.27 35.29
N ARG A 497 -24.36 -3.99 35.63
CA ARG A 497 -23.64 -2.85 35.02
C ARG A 497 -22.21 -2.70 35.54
N LEU A 498 -21.85 -3.40 36.61
CA LEU A 498 -20.51 -3.36 37.18
C LEU A 498 -19.55 -4.32 36.46
N ILE A 499 -20.04 -5.13 35.52
CA ILE A 499 -19.31 -6.22 34.88
C ILE A 499 -19.55 -6.26 33.37
N GLU A 500 -18.48 -6.46 32.61
CA GLU A 500 -18.50 -6.56 31.15
C GLU A 500 -17.90 -7.90 30.71
N LYS A 501 -18.50 -8.57 29.73
CA LYS A 501 -18.01 -9.86 29.24
C LYS A 501 -16.72 -9.68 28.43
N LYS A 502 -15.64 -10.35 28.83
CA LYS A 502 -14.32 -10.27 28.20
C LYS A 502 -14.15 -11.38 27.14
N SER A 503 -13.91 -10.97 25.90
CA SER A 503 -13.63 -11.88 24.77
C SER A 503 -12.18 -12.35 24.76
N LEU A 504 -11.96 -13.61 24.40
CA LEU A 504 -10.64 -14.13 24.04
C LEU A 504 -10.33 -13.66 22.61
N LEU A 505 -9.30 -12.82 22.46
CA LEU A 505 -8.72 -12.47 21.16
C LEU A 505 -7.89 -13.61 20.60
#